data_AF-A0A7S2NWQ5-F1
#
_entry.id   AF-A0A7S2NWQ5-F1
#
_cell.length_a   1.000
_cell.length_b   1.000
_cell.length_c   1.000
_cell.angle_alpha   90.00
_cell.angle_beta   90.00
_cell.angle_gamma   90.00
#
_symmetry.space_group_name_H-M   'P 1'
#
loop_
_entity.id
_entity.type
_entity.pdbx_description
1 polymer ?
#
loop_
_entity_poly.entity_id
_entity_poly.type
_entity_poly.pdbx_seq_one_letter_code
_entity_poly.pdbx_strand_id
1 'polypeptide(L)'
;NYFARLWILNDDLSNLNSIIDSSSTDPTALEKVRLGICRLSRDLILLEEILGYVLEALEMMEIPPEPQEQAGRALYDRLEIAGMRNQLIRRSTDVRKNIIGEQRHLDVIRERANVATEARTFELNSVLEQNTKRLCILHEANSESSHSLQILQIIFSGMLAFELLDRLTGDWTVLDTSWMKEFDKQLIRGNMLIWFLISIV
;
A
#
# COMPACT_ATOMS: atom_id res chain seq x y z
N ASN A 1 -10.12 36.68 -12.93
CA ASN A 1 -8.72 36.95 -13.34
C ASN A 1 -8.07 35.65 -13.82
N TYR A 2 -7.82 35.54 -15.13
CA TYR A 2 -7.30 34.32 -15.77
C TYR A 2 -5.89 33.95 -15.30
N PHE A 3 -4.95 34.91 -15.36
CA PHE A 3 -3.55 34.69 -14.95
C PHE A 3 -3.41 34.33 -13.47
N ALA A 4 -4.24 34.90 -12.60
CA ALA A 4 -4.25 34.54 -11.18
C ALA A 4 -4.66 33.07 -11.00
N ARG A 5 -5.63 32.57 -11.79
CA ARG A 5 -6.02 31.16 -11.75
C ARG A 5 -4.95 30.24 -12.31
N LEU A 6 -4.28 30.62 -13.39
CA LEU A 6 -3.15 29.87 -13.92
C LEU A 6 -2.00 29.77 -12.91
N TRP A 7 -1.69 30.86 -12.20
CA TRP A 7 -0.65 30.88 -11.18
C TRP A 7 -1.01 30.00 -9.97
N ILE A 8 -2.24 30.09 -9.48
CA ILE A 8 -2.75 29.20 -8.41
C ILE A 8 -2.68 27.74 -8.86
N LEU A 9 -3.05 27.44 -10.11
CA LEU A 9 -2.98 26.08 -10.64
C LEU A 9 -1.55 25.53 -10.64
N ASN A 10 -0.56 26.35 -11.01
CA ASN A 10 0.85 25.96 -10.98
C ASN A 10 1.35 25.72 -9.54
N ASP A 11 0.97 26.58 -8.60
CA ASP A 11 1.27 26.40 -7.18
C ASP A 11 0.63 25.11 -6.62
N ASP A 12 -0.65 24.87 -6.96
CA ASP A 12 -1.36 23.65 -6.56
C ASP A 12 -0.69 22.39 -7.17
N LEU A 13 -0.23 22.43 -8.43
CA LEU A 13 0.53 21.32 -9.03
C LEU A 13 1.84 21.06 -8.28
N SER A 14 2.58 22.12 -7.95
CA SER A 14 3.82 22.03 -7.18
C SER A 14 3.58 21.46 -5.77
N ASN A 15 2.47 21.86 -5.14
CA ASN A 15 2.06 21.33 -3.85
C ASN A 15 1.69 19.84 -3.94
N LEU A 16 0.90 19.41 -4.94
CA LEU A 16 0.62 17.99 -5.16
C LEU A 16 1.89 17.16 -5.33
N ASN A 17 2.88 17.71 -6.05
CA ASN A 17 4.16 17.07 -6.25
C ASN A 17 4.90 16.84 -4.90
N SER A 18 4.89 17.84 -4.01
CA SER A 18 5.47 17.71 -2.66
C SER A 18 4.72 16.71 -1.78
N ILE A 19 3.40 16.60 -1.94
CA ILE A 19 2.59 15.62 -1.20
C ILE A 19 2.94 14.20 -1.66
N ILE A 20 3.19 13.98 -2.96
CA ILE A 20 3.69 12.68 -3.48
C ILE A 20 5.04 12.33 -2.84
N ASP A 21 5.95 13.29 -2.69
CA ASP A 21 7.25 13.04 -2.04
C ASP A 21 7.09 12.63 -0.57
N SER A 22 6.04 13.11 0.10
CA SER A 22 5.68 12.72 1.48
C SER A 22 4.86 11.43 1.61
N SER A 23 4.57 10.74 0.49
CA SER A 23 3.69 9.56 0.46
C SER A 23 4.17 8.35 1.29
N SER A 24 5.46 8.29 1.59
CA SER A 24 6.04 7.28 2.48
C SER A 24 5.63 7.45 3.95
N THR A 25 5.28 8.68 4.34
CA THR A 25 4.99 9.04 5.74
C THR A 25 3.49 9.12 6.02
N ASP A 26 2.71 9.69 5.09
CA ASP A 26 1.24 9.80 5.22
C ASP A 26 0.52 8.76 4.33
N PRO A 27 -0.18 7.76 4.91
CA PRO A 27 -0.92 6.76 4.15
C PRO A 27 -2.11 7.33 3.36
N THR A 28 -2.56 8.55 3.69
CA THR A 28 -3.66 9.23 3.00
C THR A 28 -3.19 10.17 1.88
N ALA A 29 -1.88 10.38 1.74
CA ALA A 29 -1.32 11.31 0.76
C ALA A 29 -1.69 10.95 -0.68
N LEU A 30 -1.60 9.67 -1.07
CA LEU A 30 -1.92 9.23 -2.43
C LEU A 30 -3.38 9.47 -2.82
N GLU A 31 -4.30 9.31 -1.87
CA GLU A 31 -5.72 9.58 -2.10
C GLU A 31 -5.97 11.08 -2.27
N LYS A 32 -5.38 11.91 -1.41
CA LYS A 32 -5.43 13.38 -1.55
C LYS A 32 -4.88 13.84 -2.91
N VAL A 33 -3.77 13.23 -3.36
CA VAL A 33 -3.17 13.53 -4.67
C VAL A 33 -4.11 13.18 -5.81
N ARG A 34 -4.74 12.00 -5.79
CA ARG A 34 -5.71 11.60 -6.83
C ARG A 34 -6.89 12.54 -6.92
N LEU A 35 -7.47 12.91 -5.78
CA LEU A 35 -8.56 13.89 -5.72
C LEU A 35 -8.12 15.27 -6.22
N GLY A 36 -6.90 15.67 -5.86
CA GLY A 36 -6.27 16.90 -6.34
C GLY A 36 -6.09 16.93 -7.86
N ILE A 37 -5.57 15.84 -8.45
CA ILE A 37 -5.42 15.70 -9.91
C ILE A 37 -6.77 15.86 -10.61
N CYS A 38 -7.83 15.21 -10.11
CA CYS A 38 -9.17 15.35 -10.69
C CYS A 38 -9.70 16.78 -10.63
N ARG A 39 -9.42 17.50 -9.54
CA ARG A 39 -9.81 18.90 -9.39
C ARG A 39 -9.05 19.80 -10.36
N LEU A 40 -7.72 19.71 -10.39
CA LEU A 40 -6.89 20.53 -11.27
C LEU A 40 -7.14 20.24 -12.74
N SER A 41 -7.41 18.98 -13.10
CA SER A 41 -7.83 18.61 -14.46
C SER A 41 -9.09 19.37 -14.89
N ARG A 42 -10.12 19.46 -14.03
CA ARG A 42 -11.32 20.24 -14.33
C ARG A 42 -11.03 21.73 -14.47
N ASP A 43 -10.23 22.29 -13.57
CA ASP A 43 -9.88 23.71 -13.60
C ASP A 43 -9.09 24.05 -14.88
N LEU A 44 -8.22 23.14 -15.33
CA LEU A 44 -7.46 23.28 -16.56
C LEU A 44 -8.39 23.24 -17.78
N ILE A 45 -9.30 22.26 -17.87
CA ILE A 45 -10.28 22.16 -18.97
C ILE A 45 -11.07 23.47 -19.11
N LEU A 46 -11.53 24.03 -18.00
CA LEU A 46 -12.26 25.30 -18.00
C LEU A 46 -11.39 26.47 -18.49
N LEU A 47 -10.12 26.52 -18.09
CA LEU A 47 -9.18 27.56 -18.55
C LEU A 47 -8.85 27.42 -20.03
N GLU A 48 -8.80 26.19 -20.55
CA GLU A 48 -8.61 25.92 -21.98
C GLU A 48 -9.84 26.35 -22.79
N GLU A 49 -11.03 26.00 -22.32
CA GLU A 49 -12.31 26.35 -22.96
C GLU A 49 -12.50 27.88 -23.03
N ILE A 50 -12.27 28.59 -21.92
CA ILE A 50 -12.35 30.06 -21.88
C ILE A 50 -11.35 30.69 -22.86
N LEU A 51 -10.13 30.15 -22.95
CA LEU A 51 -9.15 30.65 -23.91
C LEU A 51 -9.59 30.34 -25.34
N GLY A 52 -10.19 29.17 -25.59
CA GLY A 52 -10.79 28.79 -26.87
C GLY A 52 -11.79 29.83 -27.36
N TYR A 53 -12.76 30.21 -26.51
CA TYR A 53 -13.74 31.25 -26.86
C TYR A 53 -13.10 32.61 -27.19
N VAL A 54 -12.03 33.01 -26.49
CA VAL A 54 -11.31 34.26 -26.79
C VAL A 54 -10.62 34.18 -28.15
N LEU A 55 -10.05 33.04 -28.49
CA LEU A 55 -9.36 32.84 -29.77
C LEU A 55 -10.33 32.84 -30.93
N GLU A 56 -11.44 32.11 -30.81
CA GLU A 56 -12.52 32.11 -31.79
C GLU A 56 -13.10 33.52 -31.98
N ALA A 57 -13.31 34.27 -30.90
CA ALA A 57 -13.76 35.66 -30.98
C ALA A 57 -12.75 36.56 -31.72
N LEU A 58 -11.45 36.38 -31.50
CA LEU A 58 -10.40 37.12 -32.21
C LEU A 58 -10.30 36.74 -33.70
N GLU A 59 -10.59 35.48 -34.04
CA GLU A 59 -10.64 35.01 -35.43
C GLU A 59 -11.84 35.60 -36.17
N MET A 60 -13.01 35.64 -35.53
CA MET A 60 -14.24 36.22 -36.10
C MET A 60 -14.26 37.76 -36.14
N MET A 61 -13.31 38.42 -35.46
CA MET A 61 -13.23 39.89 -35.44
C MET A 61 -12.72 40.42 -36.78
N GLU A 62 -13.64 40.92 -37.61
CA GLU A 62 -13.32 41.66 -38.83
C GLU A 62 -12.87 43.09 -38.51
N ILE A 63 -11.76 43.52 -39.13
CA ILE A 63 -11.27 44.90 -39.01
C ILE A 63 -12.01 45.74 -40.05
N PRO A 64 -12.73 46.81 -39.65
CA PRO A 64 -13.42 47.66 -40.59
C PRO A 64 -12.41 48.35 -41.52
N PRO A 65 -12.75 48.58 -42.81
CA PRO A 65 -11.88 49.30 -43.73
C PRO A 65 -11.72 50.77 -43.31
N GLU A 66 -10.61 51.37 -43.73
CA GLU A 66 -10.29 52.77 -43.44
C GLU A 66 -11.39 53.72 -43.98
N PRO A 67 -11.96 54.62 -43.15
CA PRO A 67 -12.98 55.56 -43.59
C PRO A 67 -12.42 56.65 -44.51
N GLN A 68 -13.21 57.12 -45.47
CA GLN A 68 -12.77 58.14 -46.45
C GLN A 68 -12.62 59.55 -45.85
N GLU A 69 -13.30 59.82 -44.73
CA GLU A 69 -13.33 61.13 -44.09
C GLU A 69 -12.03 61.41 -43.31
N GLN A 70 -11.52 62.65 -43.36
CA GLN A 70 -10.26 63.02 -42.69
C GLN A 70 -10.32 62.85 -41.16
N ALA A 71 -11.45 63.18 -40.54
CA ALA A 71 -11.67 62.93 -39.11
C ALA A 71 -11.70 61.42 -38.79
N GLY A 72 -12.29 60.62 -39.69
CA GLY A 72 -12.32 59.17 -39.59
C GLY A 72 -10.92 58.53 -39.70
N ARG A 73 -10.09 59.01 -40.63
CA ARG A 73 -8.69 58.56 -40.78
C ARG A 73 -7.86 58.82 -39.53
N ALA A 74 -7.93 60.04 -39.00
CA ALA A 74 -7.20 60.39 -37.78
C ALA A 74 -7.64 59.55 -36.57
N LEU A 75 -8.92 59.15 -36.51
CA LEU A 75 -9.43 58.27 -35.46
C LEU A 75 -8.99 56.81 -35.67
N TYR A 76 -9.04 56.31 -36.90
CA TYR A 76 -8.59 54.96 -37.28
C TYR A 76 -7.11 54.75 -36.96
N ASP A 77 -6.27 55.72 -37.32
CA ASP A 77 -4.83 55.70 -37.02
C ASP A 77 -4.54 55.71 -35.51
N ARG A 78 -5.32 56.45 -34.72
CA ARG A 78 -5.13 56.49 -33.25
C ARG A 78 -5.61 55.24 -32.55
N LEU A 79 -6.66 54.60 -33.06
CA LEU A 79 -7.22 53.39 -32.46
C LEU A 79 -6.34 52.17 -32.71
N GLU A 80 -5.56 52.14 -33.80
CA GLU A 80 -4.64 51.03 -34.15
C GLU A 80 -5.25 49.62 -33.94
N ILE A 81 -6.52 49.44 -34.33
CA ILE A 81 -7.31 48.23 -34.03
C ILE A 81 -6.62 46.97 -34.55
N ALA A 82 -6.01 47.06 -35.74
CA ALA A 82 -5.23 45.98 -36.33
C ALA A 82 -4.01 45.60 -35.48
N GLY A 83 -3.30 46.60 -34.94
CA GLY A 83 -2.16 46.41 -34.06
C GLY A 83 -2.56 45.73 -32.75
N MET A 84 -3.62 46.22 -32.10
CA MET A 84 -4.15 45.64 -30.87
C MET A 84 -4.64 44.20 -31.06
N ARG A 85 -5.37 43.92 -32.15
CA ARG A 85 -5.80 42.55 -32.49
C ARG A 85 -4.62 41.60 -32.63
N ASN A 86 -3.59 42.00 -33.37
CA ASN A 86 -2.38 41.19 -33.53
C ASN A 86 -1.66 40.93 -32.20
N GLN A 87 -1.59 41.94 -31.32
CA GLN A 87 -1.04 41.76 -29.98
C GLN A 87 -1.87 40.79 -29.13
N LEU A 88 -3.20 40.90 -29.16
CA LEU A 88 -4.11 40.00 -28.45
C LEU A 88 -4.01 38.56 -28.94
N ILE A 89 -3.89 38.34 -30.25
CA ILE A 89 -3.69 37.01 -30.83
C ILE A 89 -2.37 36.40 -30.35
N ARG A 90 -1.27 37.16 -30.38
CA ARG A 90 0.03 36.68 -29.89
C ARG A 90 -0.03 36.32 -28.41
N ARG A 91 -0.58 37.19 -27.58
CA ARG A 91 -0.74 36.93 -26.13
C ARG A 91 -1.63 35.73 -25.84
N SER A 92 -2.75 35.60 -26.53
CA SER A 92 -3.67 34.46 -26.36
C SER A 92 -2.99 33.15 -26.78
N THR A 93 -2.18 33.19 -27.84
CA THR A 93 -1.37 32.05 -28.28
C THR A 93 -0.30 31.69 -27.26
N ASP A 94 0.33 32.67 -26.61
CA ASP A 94 1.32 32.42 -25.55
C ASP A 94 0.67 31.84 -24.30
N VAL A 95 -0.51 32.34 -23.91
CA VAL A 95 -1.29 31.75 -22.82
C VAL A 95 -1.67 30.31 -23.13
N ARG A 96 -2.02 29.99 -24.39
CA ARG A 96 -2.28 28.61 -24.83
C ARG A 96 -1.09 27.70 -24.58
N LYS A 97 0.12 28.15 -24.89
CA LYS A 97 1.36 27.38 -24.63
C LYS A 97 1.53 27.11 -23.14
N ASN A 98 1.21 28.08 -22.28
CA ASN A 98 1.29 27.88 -20.83
C ASN A 98 0.31 26.81 -20.35
N ILE A 99 -0.96 26.83 -20.80
CA ILE A 99 -1.94 25.79 -20.46
C ILE A 99 -1.40 24.40 -20.87
N ILE A 100 -0.90 24.27 -22.09
CA ILE A 100 -0.32 23.01 -22.59
C ILE A 100 0.87 22.58 -21.72
N GLY A 101 1.67 23.53 -21.23
CA GLY A 101 2.73 23.27 -20.26
C GLY A 101 2.19 22.67 -18.95
N GLU A 102 1.16 23.29 -18.39
CA GLU A 102 0.53 22.81 -17.15
C GLU A 102 -0.19 21.47 -17.34
N GLN A 103 -0.77 21.18 -18.52
CA GLN A 103 -1.34 19.87 -18.85
C GLN A 103 -0.29 18.77 -18.76
N ARG A 104 0.86 18.99 -19.41
CA ARG A 104 1.98 18.04 -19.38
C ARG A 104 2.52 17.86 -17.96
N HIS A 105 2.56 18.95 -17.17
CA HIS A 105 2.98 18.86 -15.78
C HIS A 105 2.00 18.02 -14.95
N LEU A 106 0.69 18.20 -15.13
CA LEU A 106 -0.34 17.36 -14.51
C LEU A 106 -0.21 15.89 -14.91
N ASP A 107 0.09 15.60 -16.17
CA ASP A 107 0.32 14.22 -16.66
C ASP A 107 1.53 13.58 -15.98
N VAL A 108 2.63 14.33 -15.79
CA VAL A 108 3.80 13.87 -15.04
C VAL A 108 3.42 13.56 -13.59
N ILE A 109 2.67 14.43 -12.92
CA ILE A 109 2.23 14.22 -11.54
C ILE A 109 1.34 12.98 -11.44
N ARG A 110 0.45 12.77 -12.41
CA ARG A 110 -0.40 11.57 -12.48
C ARG A 110 0.45 10.31 -12.59
N GLU A 111 1.47 10.31 -13.44
CA GLU A 111 2.35 9.17 -13.59
C GLU A 111 3.18 8.90 -12.33
N ARG A 112 3.71 9.95 -11.70
CA ARG A 112 4.41 9.83 -10.41
C ARG A 112 3.50 9.25 -9.33
N ALA A 113 2.23 9.66 -9.28
CA ALA A 113 1.26 9.13 -8.33
C ALA A 113 0.95 7.64 -8.58
N ASN A 114 0.91 7.20 -9.85
CA ASN A 114 0.76 5.79 -10.21
C ASN A 114 1.95 4.97 -9.74
N VAL A 115 3.18 5.41 -10.05
CA VAL A 115 4.42 4.75 -9.62
C VAL A 115 4.50 4.65 -8.09
N ALA A 116 4.14 5.72 -7.38
CA ALA A 116 4.11 5.70 -5.92
C ALA A 116 3.07 4.70 -5.36
N THR A 117 1.90 4.58 -6.02
CA THR A 117 0.89 3.59 -5.64
C THR A 117 1.38 2.16 -5.86
N GLU A 118 2.03 1.90 -6.99
CA GLU A 118 2.59 0.59 -7.31
C GLU A 118 3.68 0.20 -6.32
N ALA A 119 4.62 1.11 -6.04
CA ALA A 119 5.67 0.91 -5.05
C ALA A 119 5.09 0.55 -3.67
N ARG A 120 4.01 1.23 -3.26
CA ARG A 120 3.32 0.94 -1.99
C ARG A 120 2.65 -0.43 -2.00
N THR A 121 2.02 -0.81 -3.10
CA THR A 121 1.38 -2.13 -3.25
C THR A 121 2.42 -3.25 -3.20
N PHE A 122 3.58 -3.02 -3.83
CA PHE A 122 4.71 -3.94 -3.76
C PHE A 122 5.24 -4.13 -2.33
N GLU A 123 5.43 -3.03 -1.60
CA GLU A 123 5.84 -3.07 -0.18
C GLU A 123 4.83 -3.86 0.67
N LEU A 124 3.53 -3.58 0.51
CA LEU A 124 2.47 -4.29 1.23
C LEU A 124 2.48 -5.80 0.92
N ASN A 125 2.66 -6.18 -0.34
CA ASN A 125 2.76 -7.59 -0.74
C ASN A 125 3.98 -8.27 -0.12
N SER A 126 5.14 -7.59 -0.07
CA SER A 126 6.35 -8.12 0.58
C SER A 126 6.14 -8.33 2.08
N VAL A 127 5.52 -7.36 2.76
CA VAL A 127 5.18 -7.47 4.18
C VAL A 127 4.19 -8.61 4.43
N LEU A 128 3.18 -8.75 3.57
CA LEU A 128 2.20 -9.85 3.64
C LEU A 128 2.88 -11.21 3.46
N GLU A 129 3.78 -11.35 2.49
CA GLU A 129 4.54 -12.58 2.28
C GLU A 129 5.39 -12.94 3.52
N GLN A 130 6.10 -11.96 4.10
CA GLN A 130 6.90 -12.17 5.31
C GLN A 130 6.04 -12.58 6.51
N ASN A 131 4.92 -11.89 6.72
CA ASN A 131 3.98 -12.23 7.79
C ASN A 131 3.38 -13.63 7.59
N THR A 132 3.06 -14.01 6.35
CA THR A 132 2.53 -15.34 6.03
C THR A 132 3.56 -16.44 6.34
N LYS A 133 4.84 -16.24 5.98
CA LYS A 133 5.92 -17.16 6.33
C LYS A 133 6.07 -17.31 7.85
N ARG A 134 6.01 -16.20 8.60
CA ARG A 134 6.05 -16.21 10.07
C ARG A 134 4.86 -16.98 10.66
N LEU A 135 3.66 -16.79 10.11
CA LEU A 135 2.47 -17.52 10.54
C LEU A 135 2.59 -19.03 10.28
N CYS A 136 3.13 -19.45 9.13
CA CYS A 136 3.37 -20.87 8.86
C CYS A 136 4.35 -21.49 9.85
N ILE A 137 5.47 -20.83 10.16
CA ILE A 137 6.46 -21.30 11.15
C ILE A 137 5.81 -21.41 12.54
N LEU A 138 5.04 -20.40 12.95
CA LEU A 138 4.33 -20.42 14.23
C LEU A 138 3.29 -21.53 14.28
N HIS A 139 2.59 -21.79 13.17
CA HIS A 139 1.61 -22.86 13.07
C HIS A 139 2.27 -24.24 13.19
N GLU A 140 3.40 -24.45 12.51
CA GLU A 140 4.19 -25.68 12.58
C GLU A 140 4.68 -25.94 14.02
N ALA A 141 5.30 -24.95 14.66
CA ALA A 141 5.75 -25.06 16.05
C ALA A 141 4.58 -25.29 17.03
N ASN A 142 3.44 -24.65 16.81
CA ASN A 142 2.24 -24.87 17.61
C ASN A 142 1.66 -26.29 17.40
N SER A 143 1.72 -26.81 16.18
CA SER A 143 1.32 -28.19 15.88
C SER A 143 2.20 -29.20 16.62
N GLU A 144 3.52 -29.01 16.58
CA GLU A 144 4.48 -29.84 17.33
C GLU A 144 4.26 -29.79 18.85
N SER A 145 4.01 -28.59 19.39
CA SER A 145 3.68 -28.40 20.80
C SER A 145 2.37 -29.09 21.19
N SER A 146 1.33 -28.97 20.35
CA SER A 146 0.05 -29.65 20.53
C SER A 146 0.22 -31.18 20.52
N HIS A 147 1.01 -31.72 19.59
CA HIS A 147 1.30 -33.15 19.55
C HIS A 147 2.03 -33.63 20.81
N SER A 148 3.01 -32.88 21.28
CA SER A 148 3.74 -33.19 22.52
C SER A 148 2.81 -33.22 23.73
N LEU A 149 1.86 -32.27 23.80
CA LEU A 149 0.87 -32.20 24.87
C LEU A 149 -0.13 -33.37 24.81
N GLN A 150 -0.54 -33.79 23.62
CA GLN A 150 -1.39 -34.98 23.44
C GLN A 150 -0.69 -36.25 23.93
N ILE A 151 0.59 -36.43 23.62
CA ILE A 151 1.37 -37.59 24.11
C ILE A 151 1.44 -37.57 25.64
N LEU A 152 1.72 -36.41 26.25
CA LEU A 152 1.76 -36.26 27.70
C LEU A 152 0.41 -36.60 28.35
N GLN A 153 -0.70 -36.15 27.76
CA GLN A 153 -2.04 -36.45 28.24
C GLN A 153 -2.34 -37.96 28.19
N ILE A 154 -1.94 -38.65 27.11
CA ILE A 154 -2.10 -40.11 27.00
C ILE A 154 -1.32 -40.80 28.11
N ILE A 155 -0.05 -40.43 28.34
CA ILE A 155 0.79 -41.00 29.42
C ILE A 155 0.14 -40.79 30.79
N PHE A 156 -0.27 -39.56 31.14
CA PHE A 156 -0.91 -39.29 32.43
C PHE A 156 -2.24 -40.01 32.60
N SER A 157 -3.06 -40.08 31.55
CA SER A 157 -4.32 -40.83 31.59
C SER A 157 -4.09 -42.33 31.82
N GLY A 158 -3.03 -42.89 31.23
CA GLY A 158 -2.61 -44.27 31.45
C GLY A 158 -2.14 -44.51 32.88
N MET A 159 -1.25 -43.66 33.40
CA MET A 159 -0.79 -43.74 34.80
C MET A 159 -1.96 -43.66 35.79
N LEU A 160 -2.86 -42.70 35.59
CA LEU A 160 -4.03 -42.51 36.43
C LEU A 160 -4.97 -43.73 36.35
N ALA A 161 -5.18 -44.30 35.17
CA ALA A 161 -5.97 -45.52 35.02
C ALA A 161 -5.35 -46.71 35.77
N PHE A 162 -4.02 -46.88 35.74
CA PHE A 162 -3.33 -47.90 36.52
C PHE A 162 -3.42 -47.66 38.03
N GLU A 163 -3.27 -46.41 38.50
CA GLU A 163 -3.45 -46.06 39.92
C GLU A 163 -4.89 -46.30 40.40
N LEU A 164 -5.90 -45.99 39.57
CA LEU A 164 -7.29 -46.29 39.88
C LEU A 164 -7.56 -47.78 39.94
N LEU A 165 -7.01 -48.56 39.01
CA LEU A 165 -7.13 -50.02 39.03
C LEU A 165 -6.47 -50.59 40.30
N ASP A 166 -5.23 -50.22 40.59
CA ASP A 166 -4.50 -50.67 41.78
C ASP A 166 -5.28 -50.35 43.07
N ARG A 167 -5.88 -49.16 43.15
CA ARG A 167 -6.68 -48.74 44.31
C ARG A 167 -8.05 -49.41 44.42
N LEU A 168 -8.67 -49.80 43.30
CA LEU A 168 -9.98 -50.47 43.28
C LEU A 168 -9.87 -51.99 43.45
N THR A 169 -8.78 -52.62 42.98
CA THR A 169 -8.62 -54.09 43.01
C THR A 169 -7.63 -54.60 44.05
N GLY A 170 -6.67 -53.79 44.53
CA GLY A 170 -5.62 -54.20 45.47
C GLY A 170 -4.55 -55.14 44.86
N ASP A 171 -3.33 -55.08 45.42
CA ASP A 171 -2.11 -55.88 45.21
C ASP A 171 -2.01 -56.67 43.88
N TRP A 172 -1.81 -55.95 42.77
CA TRP A 172 -1.35 -56.53 41.49
C TRP A 172 0.04 -56.04 41.08
N THR A 173 0.98 -56.04 42.03
CA THR A 173 2.39 -56.05 41.62
C THR A 173 2.70 -57.45 41.06
N VAL A 174 3.23 -57.54 39.83
CA VAL A 174 3.70 -58.82 39.22
C VAL A 174 4.75 -59.52 40.11
N LEU A 175 5.33 -58.78 41.04
CA LEU A 175 6.21 -59.27 42.10
C LEU A 175 5.51 -60.18 43.11
N ASP A 176 4.19 -60.13 43.24
CA ASP A 176 3.45 -60.88 44.25
C ASP A 176 2.86 -62.21 43.75
N THR A 177 2.92 -62.45 42.44
CA THR A 177 2.58 -63.75 41.83
C THR A 177 3.59 -64.85 42.21
N SER A 178 3.08 -66.05 42.48
CA SER A 178 3.87 -67.21 42.97
C SER A 178 5.03 -67.62 42.05
N TRP A 179 4.89 -67.44 40.73
CA TRP A 179 5.97 -67.74 39.78
C TRP A 179 7.12 -66.72 39.83
N MET A 180 6.84 -65.45 40.13
CA MET A 180 7.83 -64.37 40.18
C MET A 180 8.56 -64.35 41.54
N LYS A 181 7.87 -64.68 42.64
CA LYS A 181 8.49 -64.89 43.97
C LYS A 181 9.51 -66.02 43.97
N GLU A 182 9.22 -67.10 43.24
CA GLU A 182 10.15 -68.22 43.08
C GLU A 182 11.38 -67.81 42.23
N PHE A 183 11.16 -66.98 41.20
CA PHE A 183 12.22 -66.42 40.36
C PHE A 183 13.14 -65.45 41.13
N ASP A 184 12.60 -64.52 41.91
CA ASP A 184 13.37 -63.59 42.76
C ASP A 184 14.22 -64.35 43.81
N LYS A 185 13.63 -65.36 44.45
CA LYS A 185 14.34 -66.15 45.47
C LYS A 185 15.49 -66.97 44.86
N GLN A 186 15.32 -67.51 43.66
CA GLN A 186 16.35 -68.32 42.99
C GLN A 186 17.42 -67.48 42.30
N LEU A 187 17.07 -66.33 41.70
CA LEU A 187 18.00 -65.54 40.89
C LEU A 187 18.68 -64.41 41.69
N ILE A 188 17.94 -63.71 42.54
CA ILE A 188 18.40 -62.48 43.21
C ILE A 188 19.00 -62.77 44.59
N ARG A 189 18.32 -63.59 45.42
CA ARG A 189 18.85 -63.96 46.75
C ARG A 189 19.85 -65.12 46.72
N GLY A 190 19.74 -66.02 45.75
CA GLY A 190 20.62 -67.18 45.62
C GLY A 190 22.02 -66.85 45.08
N ASN A 191 22.14 -65.87 44.17
CA ASN A 191 23.40 -65.52 43.52
C ASN A 191 23.49 -64.00 43.26
N MET A 192 23.84 -63.25 44.31
CA MET A 192 24.00 -61.78 44.29
C MET A 192 24.92 -61.27 43.17
N LEU A 193 25.89 -62.07 42.71
CA LEU A 193 26.85 -61.69 41.66
C LEU A 193 26.27 -61.70 40.25
N ILE A 194 25.25 -62.51 39.96
CA ILE A 194 24.64 -62.61 38.62
C ILE A 194 23.74 -61.38 38.37
N TRP A 195 23.02 -60.94 39.41
CA TRP A 195 22.20 -59.73 39.32
C TRP A 195 23.06 -58.46 39.16
N PHE A 196 24.20 -58.38 39.86
CA PHE A 196 25.13 -57.25 39.72
C PHE A 196 25.71 -57.13 38.30
N LEU A 197 25.98 -58.24 37.62
CA LEU A 197 26.47 -58.23 36.23
C LEU A 197 25.38 -57.83 35.21
N ILE A 198 24.12 -58.18 35.47
CA ILE A 198 22.99 -57.80 34.61
C ILE A 198 22.64 -56.32 34.80
N SER A 199 22.78 -55.75 35.99
CA SER A 199 22.42 -54.34 36.23
C SER A 199 23.46 -53.32 35.73
N ILE A 200 24.62 -53.78 35.24
CA ILE A 200 25.73 -52.94 34.78
C ILE A 200 25.80 -52.82 33.25
N VAL A 201 25.01 -53.64 32.53
CA VAL A 201 24.78 -53.56 31.09
C VAL A 201 23.44 -52.90 30.84
#